data_AF-A0A535ZDA6-F1
#
_entry.id   AF-A0A535ZDA6-F1
#
_cell.length_a   1.000
_cell.length_b   1.000
_cell.length_c   1.000
_cell.angle_alpha   90.00
_cell.angle_beta   90.00
_cell.angle_gamma   90.00
#
_symmetry.space_group_name_H-M   'P 1'
#
loop_
_entity.id
_entity.type
_entity.pdbx_description
1 polymer ?
#
loop_
_entity_poly.entity_id
_entity_poly.type
_entity_poly.pdbx_seq_one_letter_code
_entity_poly.pdbx_strand_id
1 'polypeptide(L)'
;MRKIQPKAAPAATGGQTRRQRERFVQAGGMLQGYAPDFVVRLGYIAAAIAVVCLAIIAAIIIVVPRFYGLPDAIAAAVAWVLPIALLASFIAPAFRLAQKDRKAEGKLVQGQLMGASSVSTSMGLGMLMVQTRGGVEQFLVPPAKLKQVPGNQVNVVLTVTPNLRHVRSVGVMGQRMVGRVEPPVPPVMKRLQRLPVITPIALALAAIIGDDAVALSPIPNSAVHAALAIIVGAALAGAVYGVSYLLQRRMMTEVQALAPKT
;
A
#
# COMPACT_ATOMS: atom_id res chain seq x y z
N MET A 1 -4.54 37.88 -29.77
CA MET A 1 -4.25 36.55 -29.15
C MET A 1 -4.65 36.58 -27.68
N ARG A 2 -5.69 35.83 -27.28
CA ARG A 2 -6.21 35.82 -25.91
C ARG A 2 -5.37 34.84 -25.08
N LYS A 3 -4.57 35.34 -24.13
CA LYS A 3 -3.79 34.51 -23.19
C LYS A 3 -4.77 33.73 -22.30
N ILE A 4 -4.85 32.41 -22.50
CA ILE A 4 -5.58 31.50 -21.62
C ILE A 4 -4.70 31.27 -20.40
N GLN A 5 -5.08 31.85 -19.26
CA GLN A 5 -4.43 31.55 -17.98
C GLN A 5 -4.75 30.09 -17.60
N PRO A 6 -3.76 29.24 -17.27
CA PRO A 6 -4.03 27.91 -16.77
C PRO A 6 -4.77 28.03 -15.43
N LYS A 7 -5.98 27.46 -15.38
CA LYS A 7 -6.78 27.36 -14.16
C LYS A 7 -5.95 26.61 -13.12
N ALA A 8 -5.50 27.30 -12.08
CA ALA A 8 -4.72 26.72 -11.00
C ALA A 8 -5.43 25.46 -10.47
N ALA A 9 -4.69 24.36 -10.38
CA ALA A 9 -5.20 23.13 -9.78
C ALA A 9 -5.69 23.45 -8.36
N PRO A 10 -6.92 23.05 -7.98
CA PRO A 10 -7.44 23.38 -6.67
C PRO A 10 -6.53 22.79 -5.60
N ALA A 11 -6.03 23.65 -4.72
CA ALA A 11 -5.24 23.24 -3.57
C ALA A 11 -6.07 22.23 -2.74
N ALA A 12 -5.44 21.12 -2.36
CA ALA A 12 -6.05 20.07 -1.55
C ALA A 12 -6.49 20.67 -0.19
N THR A 13 -7.77 20.97 -0.06
CA THR A 13 -8.36 21.49 1.17
C THR A 13 -8.42 20.34 2.19
N GLY A 14 -8.01 20.59 3.45
CA GLY A 14 -7.81 19.57 4.48
C GLY A 14 -8.98 18.59 4.70
N GLY A 15 -10.23 19.01 4.43
CA GLY A 15 -11.42 18.14 4.50
C GLY A 15 -11.58 17.13 3.36
N GLN A 16 -10.97 17.37 2.18
CA GLN A 16 -10.99 16.41 1.07
C GLN A 16 -10.15 15.16 1.40
N THR A 17 -9.10 15.31 2.20
CA THR A 17 -8.17 14.21 2.50
C THR A 17 -8.82 13.08 3.30
N ARG A 18 -9.72 13.37 4.25
CA ARG A 18 -10.41 12.32 5.04
C ARG A 18 -11.37 11.51 4.17
N ARG A 19 -12.26 12.18 3.43
CA ARG A 19 -13.19 11.50 2.51
C ARG A 19 -12.44 10.75 1.39
N GLN A 20 -11.31 11.28 0.92
CA GLN A 20 -10.44 10.59 -0.03
C GLN A 20 -9.80 9.33 0.59
N ARG A 21 -9.32 9.41 1.83
CA ARG A 21 -8.79 8.25 2.57
C ARG A 21 -9.85 7.18 2.78
N GLU A 22 -11.05 7.56 3.20
CA GLU A 22 -12.17 6.63 3.38
C GLU A 22 -12.53 5.95 2.07
N ARG A 23 -12.61 6.69 0.95
CA ARG A 23 -12.83 6.12 -0.38
C ARG A 23 -11.69 5.20 -0.82
N PHE A 24 -10.45 5.53 -0.51
CA PHE A 24 -9.29 4.70 -0.80
C PHE A 24 -9.35 3.37 -0.03
N VAL A 25 -9.63 3.40 1.27
CA VAL A 25 -9.80 2.20 2.10
C VAL A 25 -11.00 1.37 1.61
N GLN A 26 -12.12 2.02 1.29
CA GLN A 26 -13.31 1.37 0.72
C GLN A 26 -13.06 0.74 -0.66
N ALA A 27 -12.09 1.24 -1.43
CA ALA A 27 -11.70 0.68 -2.71
C ALA A 27 -10.66 -0.47 -2.59
N GLY A 28 -10.30 -0.87 -1.37
CA GLY A 28 -9.30 -1.93 -1.11
C GLY A 28 -7.90 -1.42 -0.81
N GLY A 29 -7.74 -0.11 -0.62
CA GLY A 29 -6.49 0.52 -0.21
C GLY A 29 -5.33 0.18 -1.15
N MET A 30 -4.20 -0.24 -0.55
CA MET A 30 -2.98 -0.58 -1.30
C MET A 30 -3.12 -1.80 -2.22
N LEU A 31 -4.15 -2.62 -2.01
CA LEU A 31 -4.40 -3.84 -2.79
C LEU A 31 -5.48 -3.63 -3.86
N GLN A 32 -5.91 -2.39 -4.08
CA GLN A 32 -6.77 -2.05 -5.21
C GLN A 32 -6.10 -2.42 -6.53
N GLY A 33 -6.86 -3.01 -7.45
CA GLY A 33 -6.41 -3.43 -8.78
C GLY A 33 -5.79 -4.84 -8.84
N TYR A 34 -5.46 -5.44 -7.69
CA TYR A 34 -4.92 -6.80 -7.65
C TYR A 34 -5.99 -7.87 -7.88
N ALA A 35 -5.56 -9.02 -8.40
CA ALA A 35 -6.46 -10.14 -8.63
C ALA A 35 -7.10 -10.60 -7.31
N PRO A 36 -8.43 -10.83 -7.26
CA PRO A 36 -9.12 -11.28 -6.05
C PRO A 36 -8.50 -12.54 -5.43
N ASP A 37 -8.09 -13.51 -6.26
CA ASP A 37 -7.48 -14.75 -5.77
C ASP A 37 -6.12 -14.50 -5.09
N PHE A 38 -5.34 -13.56 -5.61
CA PHE A 38 -4.06 -13.16 -5.00
C PHE A 38 -4.30 -12.49 -3.64
N VAL A 39 -5.26 -11.56 -3.57
CA VAL A 39 -5.60 -10.86 -2.33
C VAL A 39 -6.13 -11.84 -1.28
N VAL A 40 -6.90 -12.85 -1.68
CA VAL A 40 -7.39 -13.89 -0.76
C VAL A 40 -6.23 -14.74 -0.21
N ARG A 41 -5.31 -15.20 -1.07
CA ARG A 41 -4.10 -15.92 -0.61
C ARG A 41 -3.27 -15.08 0.36
N LEU A 42 -3.09 -13.80 0.04
CA LEU A 42 -2.38 -12.87 0.92
C LEU A 42 -3.10 -12.71 2.27
N GLY A 43 -4.44 -12.67 2.27
CA GLY A 43 -5.24 -12.65 3.49
C GLY A 43 -5.04 -13.89 4.37
N TYR A 44 -4.94 -15.09 3.77
CA TYR A 44 -4.64 -16.31 4.53
C TYR A 44 -3.22 -16.32 5.11
N ILE A 45 -2.23 -15.85 4.34
CA ILE A 45 -0.85 -15.70 4.83
C ILE A 45 -0.81 -14.70 5.99
N ALA A 46 -1.51 -13.57 5.87
CA ALA A 46 -1.60 -12.58 6.93
C ALA A 46 -2.28 -13.13 8.20
N ALA A 47 -3.34 -13.93 8.03
CA ALA A 47 -4.00 -14.61 9.14
C ALA A 47 -3.06 -15.61 9.84
N ALA A 48 -2.29 -16.40 9.07
CA ALA A 48 -1.29 -17.31 9.63
C ALA A 48 -0.22 -16.56 10.44
N ILE A 49 0.29 -15.44 9.91
CA ILE A 49 1.24 -14.59 10.64
C ILE A 49 0.62 -14.04 11.92
N ALA A 50 -0.63 -13.57 11.88
CA ALA A 50 -1.33 -13.09 13.07
C ALA A 50 -1.46 -14.18 14.15
N VAL A 51 -1.76 -15.43 13.75
CA VAL A 51 -1.79 -16.57 14.68
C VAL A 51 -0.42 -16.83 15.30
N VAL A 52 0.66 -16.75 14.52
CA VAL A 52 2.03 -16.88 15.04
C VAL A 52 2.34 -15.76 16.04
N CYS A 53 1.98 -14.51 15.74
CA CYS A 53 2.14 -13.40 16.68
C CYS A 53 1.37 -13.64 17.99
N LEU A 54 0.14 -14.16 17.93
CA LEU A 54 -0.64 -14.52 19.12
C LEU A 54 0.02 -15.65 19.93
N ALA A 55 0.59 -16.65 19.27
CA ALA A 55 1.33 -17.72 19.94
C ALA A 55 2.58 -17.17 20.67
N ILE A 56 3.28 -16.21 20.07
CA ILE A 56 4.43 -15.55 20.70
C ILE A 56 3.97 -14.71 21.90
N ILE A 57 2.89 -13.94 21.78
CA ILE A 57 2.29 -13.21 22.91
C ILE A 57 1.96 -14.16 24.06
N ALA A 58 1.34 -15.31 23.78
CA ALA A 58 1.03 -16.31 24.79
C ALA A 58 2.30 -16.87 25.45
N ALA A 59 3.35 -17.17 24.66
CA ALA A 59 4.63 -17.62 25.18
C ALA A 59 5.29 -16.57 26.09
N ILE A 60 5.28 -15.30 25.69
CA ILE A 60 5.79 -14.17 26.49
C ILE A 60 5.08 -14.11 27.85
N ILE A 61 3.74 -14.14 27.85
CA ILE A 61 2.93 -14.06 29.07
C ILE A 61 3.16 -15.25 30.00
N ILE A 62 3.50 -16.44 29.48
CA ILE A 62 3.75 -17.63 30.29
C ILE A 62 5.19 -17.66 30.85
N VAL A 63 6.17 -17.24 30.04
CA VAL A 63 7.60 -17.41 30.34
C VAL A 63 8.19 -16.19 31.03
N VAL A 64 7.96 -14.98 30.52
CA VAL A 64 8.63 -13.75 30.99
C VAL A 64 8.31 -13.41 32.46
N PRO A 65 7.06 -13.56 32.95
CA PRO A 65 6.76 -13.26 34.36
C PRO A 65 7.56 -14.10 35.36
N ARG A 66 8.04 -15.29 34.97
CA ARG A 66 8.82 -16.16 35.86
C ARG A 66 10.23 -15.63 36.11
N PHE A 67 10.76 -14.79 35.23
CA PHE A 67 12.14 -14.32 35.27
C PHE A 67 12.26 -12.81 35.51
N TYR A 68 11.37 -12.02 34.89
CA TYR A 68 11.47 -10.55 34.84
C TYR A 68 10.24 -9.86 35.45
N GLY A 69 9.15 -10.60 35.66
CA GLY A 69 7.92 -10.10 36.28
C GLY A 69 6.83 -9.72 35.28
N LEU A 70 5.63 -9.44 35.79
CA LEU A 70 4.45 -9.14 34.99
C LEU A 70 4.55 -7.85 34.15
N PRO A 71 5.16 -6.74 34.62
CA PRO A 71 5.24 -5.51 33.85
C PRO A 71 5.97 -5.68 32.50
N ASP A 72 7.10 -6.37 32.50
CA ASP A 72 7.90 -6.61 31.28
C ASP A 72 7.18 -7.55 30.31
N ALA A 73 6.48 -8.57 30.84
CA ALA A 73 5.69 -9.47 30.02
C ALA A 73 4.55 -8.73 29.28
N ILE A 74 3.93 -7.73 29.93
CA ILE A 74 2.88 -6.91 29.31
C ILE A 74 3.51 -5.99 28.25
N ALA A 75 4.64 -5.34 28.53
CA ALA A 75 5.32 -4.47 27.57
C ALA A 75 5.69 -5.23 26.28
N ALA A 76 6.33 -6.41 26.43
CA ALA A 76 6.68 -7.29 25.32
C ALA A 76 5.47 -7.81 24.57
N ALA A 77 4.40 -8.22 25.27
CA ALA A 77 3.16 -8.64 24.61
C ALA A 77 2.55 -7.52 23.75
N VAL A 78 2.57 -6.27 24.22
CA VAL A 78 2.03 -5.12 23.49
C VAL A 78 2.81 -4.85 22.20
N ALA A 79 4.14 -5.00 22.20
CA ALA A 79 4.96 -4.83 20.99
C ALA A 79 4.52 -5.77 19.85
N TRP A 80 4.13 -7.00 20.19
CA TRP A 80 3.65 -8.01 19.23
C TRP A 80 2.21 -7.80 18.73
N VAL A 81 1.44 -6.90 19.36
CA VAL A 81 0.12 -6.47 18.83
C VAL A 81 0.29 -5.57 17.61
N LEU A 82 1.39 -4.82 17.52
CA LEU A 82 1.63 -3.86 16.44
C LEU A 82 1.65 -4.50 15.03
N PRO A 83 2.39 -5.59 14.76
CA PRO A 83 2.31 -6.30 13.48
C PRO A 83 0.89 -6.75 13.11
N ILE A 84 0.12 -7.24 14.09
CA ILE A 84 -1.25 -7.71 13.89
C ILE A 84 -2.12 -6.54 13.44
N ALA A 85 -2.04 -5.40 14.16
CA ALA A 85 -2.81 -4.20 13.85
C ALA A 85 -2.46 -3.64 12.45
N LEU A 86 -1.17 -3.63 12.08
CA LEU A 86 -0.73 -3.19 10.76
C LEU A 86 -1.25 -4.13 9.66
N LEU A 87 -1.05 -5.44 9.79
CA LEU A 87 -1.55 -6.43 8.81
C LEU A 87 -3.06 -6.32 8.63
N ALA A 88 -3.81 -6.24 9.74
CA ALA A 88 -5.26 -6.06 9.69
C ALA A 88 -5.64 -4.76 8.96
N SER A 89 -4.96 -3.65 9.24
CA SER A 89 -5.25 -2.35 8.63
C SER A 89 -4.99 -2.32 7.12
N PHE A 90 -3.92 -2.97 6.66
CA PHE A 90 -3.56 -2.95 5.23
C PHE A 90 -4.30 -4.01 4.41
N ILE A 91 -4.59 -5.19 4.98
CA ILE A 91 -5.04 -6.36 4.22
C ILE A 91 -6.54 -6.61 4.40
N ALA A 92 -7.09 -6.41 5.61
CA ALA A 92 -8.49 -6.76 5.89
C ALA A 92 -9.51 -6.03 5.01
N PRO A 93 -9.38 -4.71 4.70
CA PRO A 93 -10.31 -4.03 3.81
C PRO A 93 -10.35 -4.68 2.42
N ALA A 94 -9.18 -4.95 1.83
CA ALA A 94 -9.07 -5.56 0.52
C ALA A 94 -9.55 -7.01 0.51
N PHE A 95 -9.23 -7.78 1.55
CA PHE A 95 -9.65 -9.18 1.69
C PHE A 95 -11.17 -9.32 1.69
N ARG A 96 -11.88 -8.45 2.43
CA ARG A 96 -13.35 -8.42 2.45
C ARG A 96 -13.92 -8.13 1.06
N LEU A 97 -13.33 -7.19 0.31
CA LEU A 97 -13.76 -6.86 -1.05
C LEU A 97 -13.42 -7.97 -2.05
N ALA A 98 -12.28 -8.64 -1.89
CA ALA A 98 -11.87 -9.78 -2.70
C ALA A 98 -12.88 -10.94 -2.59
N GLN A 99 -13.35 -11.23 -1.38
CA GLN A 99 -14.37 -12.25 -1.16
C GLN A 99 -15.70 -11.91 -1.86
N LYS A 100 -16.09 -10.64 -1.86
CA LYS A 100 -17.28 -10.17 -2.59
C LYS A 100 -17.08 -10.28 -4.11
N ASP A 101 -15.91 -9.89 -4.61
CA ASP A 101 -15.57 -9.94 -6.04
C ASP A 101 -15.47 -11.35 -6.61
N ARG A 102 -15.20 -12.37 -5.78
CA ARG A 102 -15.23 -13.78 -6.22
C ARG A 102 -16.64 -14.25 -6.55
N LYS A 103 -17.67 -13.65 -5.94
CA LYS A 103 -19.08 -14.00 -6.14
C LYS A 103 -19.79 -13.08 -7.14
N ALA A 104 -19.14 -11.99 -7.54
CA ALA A 104 -19.73 -10.98 -8.40
C ALA A 104 -19.32 -11.16 -9.87
N GLU A 105 -20.23 -10.81 -10.77
CA GLU A 105 -19.94 -10.76 -12.20
C GLU A 105 -19.04 -9.57 -12.56
N GLY A 106 -18.31 -9.71 -13.66
CA GLY A 106 -17.42 -8.67 -14.15
C GLY A 106 -18.21 -7.49 -14.72
N LYS A 107 -17.90 -6.28 -14.28
CA LYS A 107 -18.43 -5.06 -14.87
C LYS A 107 -17.69 -4.75 -16.17
N LEU A 108 -18.42 -4.57 -17.25
CA LEU A 108 -17.87 -4.09 -18.52
C LEU A 108 -17.81 -2.57 -18.51
N VAL A 109 -16.62 -2.02 -18.74
CA VAL A 109 -16.38 -0.59 -18.87
C VAL A 109 -15.86 -0.32 -20.28
N GLN A 110 -16.60 0.49 -21.03
CA GLN A 110 -16.23 0.86 -22.40
C GLN A 110 -15.96 2.36 -22.49
N GLY A 111 -14.91 2.73 -23.21
CA GLY A 111 -14.59 4.13 -23.44
C GLY A 111 -13.34 4.35 -24.26
N GLN A 112 -12.96 5.61 -24.44
CA GLN A 112 -11.79 6.00 -25.21
C GLN A 112 -10.54 6.03 -24.32
N LEU A 113 -9.45 5.42 -24.78
CA LEU A 113 -8.17 5.50 -24.08
C LEU A 113 -7.64 6.94 -24.10
N MET A 114 -7.43 7.51 -22.92
CA MET A 114 -6.83 8.82 -22.73
C MET A 114 -5.32 8.73 -22.49
N GLY A 115 -4.90 7.65 -21.85
CA GLY A 115 -3.50 7.43 -21.53
C GLY A 115 -3.29 6.10 -20.84
N ALA A 116 -2.07 5.59 -20.93
CA ALA A 116 -1.63 4.44 -20.18
C ALA A 116 -0.27 4.77 -19.55
N SER A 117 0.10 4.11 -18.46
CA SER A 117 1.39 4.23 -17.80
C SER A 117 1.81 2.86 -17.26
N SER A 118 3.08 2.50 -17.41
CA SER A 118 3.65 1.30 -16.75
C SER A 118 3.85 1.50 -15.25
N VAL A 119 3.68 2.74 -14.76
CA VAL A 119 3.83 3.14 -13.38
C VAL A 119 2.48 3.56 -12.81
N SER A 120 2.11 3.01 -11.66
CA SER A 120 0.94 3.42 -10.90
C SER A 120 1.24 3.64 -9.43
N THR A 121 0.21 4.03 -8.68
CA THR A 121 0.23 4.14 -7.22
C THR A 121 0.28 2.78 -6.52
N SER A 122 -0.08 1.69 -7.21
CA SER A 122 0.00 0.33 -6.69
C SER A 122 1.23 -0.39 -7.22
N MET A 123 1.98 -1.01 -6.32
CA MET A 123 3.23 -1.70 -6.66
C MET A 123 2.98 -2.79 -7.72
N GLY A 124 3.81 -2.85 -8.77
CA GLY A 124 3.70 -3.89 -9.80
C GLY A 124 2.47 -3.81 -10.72
N LEU A 125 1.61 -2.80 -10.58
CA LEU A 125 0.54 -2.48 -11.52
C LEU A 125 0.89 -1.22 -12.29
N GLY A 126 0.46 -1.13 -13.54
CA GLY A 126 0.43 0.14 -14.26
C GLY A 126 -0.96 0.76 -14.22
N MET A 127 -1.12 1.89 -14.89
CA MET A 127 -2.33 2.69 -14.88
C MET A 127 -2.88 2.85 -16.30
N LEU A 128 -4.19 2.82 -16.43
CA LEU A 128 -4.89 3.07 -17.67
C LEU A 128 -6.04 4.04 -17.42
N MET A 129 -6.05 5.13 -18.18
CA MET A 129 -7.05 6.19 -18.09
C MET A 129 -8.02 6.06 -19.26
N VAL A 130 -9.31 5.87 -18.96
CA VAL A 130 -10.37 5.75 -19.96
C VAL A 130 -11.36 6.88 -19.79
N GLN A 131 -11.68 7.57 -20.88
CA GLN A 131 -12.81 8.46 -20.95
C GLN A 131 -14.07 7.64 -21.23
N THR A 132 -14.90 7.51 -20.20
CA THR A 132 -16.21 6.87 -20.27
C THR A 132 -17.31 7.94 -20.40
N ARG A 133 -18.56 7.53 -20.62
CA ARG A 133 -19.71 8.45 -20.60
C ARG A 133 -19.86 9.19 -19.25
N GLY A 134 -19.38 8.61 -18.16
CA GLY A 134 -19.41 9.21 -16.81
C GLY A 134 -18.21 10.10 -16.48
N GLY A 135 -17.29 10.30 -17.42
CA GLY A 135 -16.04 11.05 -17.22
C GLY A 135 -14.79 10.17 -17.32
N VAL A 136 -13.67 10.73 -16.89
CA VAL A 136 -12.35 10.05 -16.95
C VAL A 136 -12.17 9.15 -15.74
N GLU A 137 -12.09 7.84 -15.97
CA GLU A 137 -11.84 6.83 -14.95
C GLU A 137 -10.41 6.28 -15.05
N GLN A 138 -9.79 6.03 -13.90
CA GLN A 138 -8.45 5.43 -13.80
C GLN A 138 -8.56 3.98 -13.31
N PHE A 139 -7.93 3.07 -14.04
CA PHE A 139 -7.84 1.65 -13.72
C PHE A 139 -6.40 1.23 -13.51
N LEU A 140 -6.20 0.37 -12.51
CA LEU A 140 -4.91 -0.25 -12.25
C LEU A 140 -4.86 -1.59 -12.99
N VAL A 141 -3.87 -1.73 -13.87
CA VAL A 141 -3.83 -2.82 -14.86
C VAL A 141 -2.54 -3.62 -14.70
N PRO A 142 -2.61 -4.96 -14.73
CA PRO A 142 -1.42 -5.80 -14.78
C PRO A 142 -0.51 -5.47 -15.99
N PRO A 143 0.82 -5.46 -15.84
CA PRO A 143 1.76 -5.13 -16.92
C PRO A 143 1.56 -5.96 -18.19
N ALA A 144 1.24 -7.25 -18.05
CA ALA A 144 0.96 -8.14 -19.18
C ALA A 144 -0.21 -7.66 -20.06
N LYS A 145 -1.23 -7.02 -19.45
CA LYS A 145 -2.41 -6.50 -20.15
C LYS A 145 -2.17 -5.10 -20.71
N LEU A 146 -1.29 -4.32 -20.09
CA LEU A 146 -0.89 -3.00 -20.61
C LEU A 146 -0.12 -3.09 -21.92
N LYS A 147 0.65 -4.16 -22.14
CA LYS A 147 1.33 -4.41 -23.43
C LYS A 147 0.37 -4.55 -24.61
N GLN A 148 -0.89 -4.92 -24.34
CA GLN A 148 -1.92 -5.08 -25.36
C GLN A 148 -2.57 -3.75 -25.74
N VAL A 149 -2.29 -2.68 -24.99
CA VAL A 149 -2.91 -1.36 -25.15
C VAL A 149 -2.05 -0.52 -26.10
N PRO A 150 -2.62 -0.03 -27.22
CA PRO A 150 -1.90 0.83 -28.16
C PRO A 150 -1.53 2.17 -27.52
N GLY A 151 -0.51 2.82 -28.07
CA GLY A 151 -0.14 4.19 -27.67
C GLY A 151 -1.08 5.29 -28.22
N ASN A 152 -2.03 4.94 -29.07
CA ASN A 152 -2.96 5.87 -29.73
C ASN A 152 -4.29 6.00 -28.96
N GLN A 153 -5.10 7.02 -29.28
CA GLN A 153 -6.46 7.15 -28.77
C GLN A 153 -7.37 6.11 -29.42
N VAL A 154 -7.65 5.02 -28.71
CA VAL A 154 -8.45 3.90 -29.22
C VAL A 154 -9.57 3.57 -28.24
N ASN A 155 -10.68 3.04 -28.75
CA ASN A 155 -11.74 2.55 -27.88
C ASN A 155 -11.32 1.24 -27.22
N VAL A 156 -11.50 1.16 -25.91
CA VAL A 156 -11.10 0.02 -25.09
C VAL A 156 -12.31 -0.47 -24.29
N VAL A 157 -12.43 -1.78 -24.22
CA VAL A 157 -13.40 -2.50 -23.38
C VAL A 157 -12.63 -3.20 -22.27
N LEU A 158 -12.91 -2.85 -21.03
CA LEU A 158 -12.33 -3.44 -19.84
C LEU A 158 -13.37 -4.31 -19.17
N THR A 159 -13.00 -5.55 -18.83
CA THR A 159 -13.78 -6.34 -17.87
C THR A 159 -13.14 -6.18 -16.50
N VAL A 160 -13.87 -5.59 -15.56
CA VAL A 160 -13.34 -5.16 -14.26
C VAL A 160 -14.16 -5.76 -13.12
N THR A 161 -13.51 -6.14 -12.01
CA THR A 161 -14.26 -6.54 -10.81
C THR A 161 -14.90 -5.33 -10.13
N PRO A 162 -16.12 -5.45 -9.58
CA PRO A 162 -16.87 -4.30 -9.10
C PRO A 162 -16.24 -3.60 -7.88
N ASN A 163 -15.62 -4.35 -6.96
CA ASN A 163 -15.10 -3.78 -5.71
C ASN A 163 -13.61 -3.42 -5.79
N LEU A 164 -12.72 -4.39 -6.02
CA LEU A 164 -11.27 -4.16 -6.10
C LEU A 164 -10.83 -3.44 -7.38
N ARG A 165 -11.74 -3.26 -8.34
CA ARG A 165 -11.45 -2.69 -9.66
C ARG A 165 -10.33 -3.41 -10.39
N HIS A 166 -10.22 -4.73 -10.19
CA HIS A 166 -9.23 -5.55 -10.87
C HIS A 166 -9.61 -5.72 -12.34
N VAL A 167 -8.71 -5.35 -13.25
CA VAL A 167 -8.94 -5.53 -14.69
C VAL A 167 -8.66 -6.99 -15.08
N ARG A 168 -9.73 -7.76 -15.32
CA ARG A 168 -9.72 -9.16 -15.76
C ARG A 168 -9.34 -9.30 -17.24
N SER A 169 -9.82 -8.43 -18.11
CA SER A 169 -9.44 -8.42 -19.52
C SER A 169 -9.46 -7.01 -20.10
N VAL A 170 -8.65 -6.82 -21.13
CA VAL A 170 -8.55 -5.57 -21.90
C VAL A 170 -8.76 -5.93 -23.37
N GLY A 171 -9.90 -5.53 -23.93
CA GLY A 171 -10.19 -5.62 -25.35
C GLY A 171 -9.97 -4.26 -26.00
N VAL A 172 -9.26 -4.24 -27.12
CA VAL A 172 -9.05 -3.02 -27.91
C VAL A 172 -9.97 -3.10 -29.13
N MET A 173 -10.83 -2.11 -29.28
CA MET A 173 -11.77 -2.00 -30.41
C MET A 173 -11.12 -1.12 -31.47
N GLY A 174 -10.54 -1.73 -32.51
CA GLY A 174 -9.87 -1.03 -33.61
C GLY A 174 -8.58 -1.70 -34.07
N GLN A 175 -7.93 -1.14 -35.09
CA GLN A 175 -6.63 -1.65 -35.57
C GLN A 175 -5.54 -1.41 -34.51
N ARG A 176 -4.79 -2.47 -34.19
CA ARG A 176 -3.64 -2.44 -33.27
C ARG A 176 -2.43 -1.82 -33.96
N MET A 177 -2.50 -0.53 -34.26
CA MET A 177 -1.39 0.17 -34.90
C MET A 177 -0.43 0.63 -33.80
N VAL A 178 0.72 -0.05 -33.74
CA VAL A 178 1.91 0.30 -32.96
C VAL A 178 1.88 -0.12 -31.48
N GLY A 179 2.81 -1.03 -31.14
CA GLY A 179 3.13 -1.38 -29.77
C GLY A 179 3.68 -0.18 -29.03
N ARG A 180 3.16 0.06 -27.82
CA ARG A 180 3.58 1.20 -27.00
C ARG A 180 5.04 1.03 -26.58
N VAL A 181 5.90 1.99 -26.93
CA VAL A 181 7.23 2.10 -26.34
C VAL A 181 7.05 2.60 -24.91
N GLU A 182 7.37 1.76 -23.94
CA GLU A 182 7.33 2.16 -22.53
C GLU A 182 8.49 3.13 -22.27
N PRO A 183 8.23 4.34 -21.77
CA PRO A 183 9.30 5.21 -21.32
C PRO A 183 10.07 4.52 -20.18
N PRO A 184 11.41 4.60 -20.15
CA PRO A 184 12.21 3.96 -19.11
C PRO A 184 11.82 4.52 -17.75
N VAL A 185 11.35 3.64 -16.85
CA VAL A 185 10.95 4.05 -15.49
C VAL A 185 12.21 4.34 -14.68
N PRO A 186 12.37 5.57 -14.15
CA PRO A 186 13.53 5.90 -13.33
C PRO A 186 13.63 4.96 -12.12
N PRO A 187 14.84 4.49 -11.75
CA PRO A 187 15.03 3.61 -10.59
C PRO A 187 14.48 4.21 -9.29
N VAL A 188 14.54 5.54 -9.14
CA VAL A 188 14.01 6.28 -7.97
C VAL A 188 12.51 6.05 -7.79
N MET A 189 11.75 6.01 -8.89
CA MET A 189 10.31 5.79 -8.86
C MET A 189 9.96 4.37 -8.39
N LYS A 190 10.76 3.38 -8.80
CA LYS A 190 10.64 1.99 -8.31
C LYS A 190 10.93 1.89 -6.82
N ARG A 191 11.89 2.66 -6.29
CA ARG A 191 12.21 2.70 -4.85
C ARG A 191 11.10 3.36 -4.04
N LEU A 192 10.60 4.50 -4.52
CA LEU A 192 9.51 5.26 -3.89
C LEU A 192 8.23 4.41 -3.74
N GLN A 193 7.92 3.57 -4.72
CA GLN A 193 6.79 2.63 -4.66
C GLN A 193 6.92 1.56 -3.56
N ARG A 194 8.15 1.25 -3.09
CA ARG A 194 8.35 0.23 -2.04
C ARG A 194 8.21 0.78 -0.63
N LEU A 195 8.45 2.09 -0.43
CA LEU A 195 8.44 2.70 0.90
C LEU A 195 7.13 2.46 1.67
N PRO A 196 5.93 2.58 1.08
CA PRO A 196 4.67 2.32 1.79
C PRO A 196 4.54 0.89 2.34
N VAL A 197 5.32 -0.07 1.84
CA VAL A 197 5.35 -1.46 2.31
C VAL A 197 6.51 -1.69 3.27
N ILE A 198 7.70 -1.20 2.93
CA ILE A 198 8.91 -1.42 3.73
C ILE A 198 8.83 -0.67 5.07
N THR A 199 8.31 0.55 5.09
CA THR A 199 8.30 1.39 6.30
C THR A 199 7.48 0.78 7.44
N PRO A 200 6.24 0.32 7.24
CA PRO A 200 5.49 -0.35 8.32
C PRO A 200 6.16 -1.63 8.82
N ILE A 201 6.79 -2.40 7.92
CA ILE A 201 7.51 -3.63 8.28
C ILE A 201 8.73 -3.31 9.13
N ALA A 202 9.57 -2.37 8.66
CA ALA A 202 10.77 -1.95 9.37
C ALA A 202 10.43 -1.33 10.73
N LEU A 203 9.35 -0.56 10.81
CA LEU A 203 8.86 0.03 12.05
C LEU A 203 8.43 -1.05 13.05
N ALA A 204 7.64 -2.04 12.61
CA ALA A 204 7.22 -3.14 13.46
C ALA A 204 8.41 -3.95 13.98
N LEU A 205 9.37 -4.27 13.11
CA LEU A 205 10.59 -4.98 13.50
C LEU A 205 11.44 -4.18 14.47
N ALA A 206 11.61 -2.87 14.24
CA ALA A 206 12.39 -2.01 15.13
C ALA A 206 11.76 -1.88 16.52
N ALA A 207 10.42 -1.79 16.58
CA ALA A 207 9.69 -1.78 17.85
C ALA A 207 9.89 -3.09 18.62
N ILE A 208 9.72 -4.24 17.95
CA ILE A 208 9.87 -5.57 18.56
C ILE A 208 11.31 -5.81 19.01
N ILE A 209 12.29 -5.58 18.13
CA ILE A 209 13.70 -5.82 18.46
C ILE A 209 14.15 -4.91 19.60
N GLY A 210 13.71 -3.64 19.59
CA GLY A 210 14.03 -2.70 20.66
C GLY A 210 13.46 -3.11 22.01
N ASP A 211 12.19 -3.51 22.02
CA ASP A 211 11.51 -3.93 23.24
C ASP A 211 12.05 -5.28 23.76
N ASP A 212 12.13 -6.31 22.90
CA ASP A 212 12.64 -7.64 23.27
C ASP A 212 14.11 -7.60 23.73
N ALA A 213 14.96 -6.78 23.11
CA ALA A 213 16.36 -6.65 23.52
C ALA A 213 16.49 -6.06 24.92
N VAL A 214 15.64 -5.10 25.28
CA VAL A 214 15.62 -4.54 26.64
C VAL A 214 14.96 -5.51 27.60
N ALA A 215 13.87 -6.19 27.22
CA ALA A 215 13.18 -7.18 28.05
C ALA A 215 14.12 -8.33 28.48
N LEU A 216 15.11 -8.69 27.67
CA LEU A 216 16.12 -9.71 27.98
C LEU A 216 17.31 -9.18 28.78
N SER A 217 17.41 -7.87 29.02
CA SER A 217 18.50 -7.27 29.78
C SER A 217 18.31 -7.42 31.29
N PRO A 218 19.38 -7.65 32.08
CA PRO A 218 19.28 -7.83 33.52
C PRO A 218 19.10 -6.47 34.22
N ILE A 219 17.85 -6.02 34.38
CA ILE A 219 17.50 -4.80 35.11
C ILE A 219 16.71 -5.18 36.38
N PRO A 220 17.17 -4.80 37.58
CA PRO A 220 16.60 -5.30 38.84
C PRO A 220 15.24 -4.70 39.22
N ASN A 221 14.86 -3.54 38.65
CA ASN A 221 13.58 -2.89 38.94
C ASN A 221 12.62 -3.07 37.75
N SER A 222 11.61 -3.93 37.91
CA SER A 222 10.67 -4.31 36.85
C SER A 222 9.85 -3.14 36.28
N ALA A 223 9.55 -2.11 37.08
CA ALA A 223 8.81 -0.95 36.58
C ALA A 223 9.68 -0.05 35.69
N VAL A 224 10.94 0.12 36.09
CA VAL A 224 11.93 0.88 35.31
C VAL A 224 12.34 0.09 34.07
N HIS A 225 12.47 -1.24 34.20
CA HIS A 225 12.75 -2.16 33.10
C HIS A 225 11.68 -2.07 32.00
N ALA A 226 10.41 -2.18 32.36
CA ALA A 226 9.30 -2.10 31.42
C ALA A 226 9.22 -0.72 30.75
N ALA A 227 9.44 0.35 31.52
CA ALA A 227 9.46 1.71 30.98
C ALA A 227 10.60 1.89 29.95
N LEU A 228 11.78 1.35 30.25
CA LEU A 228 12.92 1.40 29.33
C LEU A 228 12.66 0.60 28.06
N ALA A 229 12.04 -0.58 28.15
CA ALA A 229 11.70 -1.40 27.00
C ALA A 229 10.78 -0.65 26.02
N ILE A 230 9.70 -0.07 26.55
CA ILE A 230 8.76 0.73 25.77
C ILE A 230 9.45 1.94 25.15
N ILE A 231 10.27 2.67 25.91
CA ILE A 231 10.97 3.87 25.41
C ILE A 231 11.93 3.51 24.29
N VAL A 232 12.73 2.44 24.44
CA VAL A 232 13.70 2.02 23.43
C VAL A 232 12.99 1.52 22.17
N GLY A 233 11.96 0.69 22.31
CA GLY A 233 11.14 0.24 21.18
C GLY A 233 10.48 1.40 20.44
N ALA A 234 9.89 2.36 21.16
CA ALA A 234 9.28 3.55 20.58
C ALA A 234 10.31 4.48 19.91
N ALA A 235 11.48 4.67 20.52
CA ALA A 235 12.55 5.50 19.96
C ALA A 235 13.09 4.91 18.66
N LEU A 236 13.33 3.60 18.60
CA LEU A 236 13.77 2.92 17.38
C LEU A 236 12.72 2.96 16.28
N ALA A 237 11.45 2.71 16.61
CA ALA A 237 10.34 2.85 15.67
C ALA A 237 10.22 4.29 15.13
N GLY A 238 10.34 5.28 16.01
CA GLY A 238 10.35 6.70 15.67
C GLY A 238 11.53 7.08 14.77
N ALA A 239 12.73 6.55 15.02
CA ALA A 239 13.90 6.74 14.18
C ALA A 239 13.70 6.16 12.77
N VAL A 240 13.16 4.94 12.66
CA VAL A 240 12.83 4.32 11.36
C VAL A 240 11.82 5.17 10.59
N TYR A 241 10.77 5.65 11.26
CA TYR A 241 9.79 6.54 10.64
C TYR A 241 10.44 7.85 10.16
N GLY A 242 11.28 8.48 10.99
CA GLY A 242 11.99 9.71 10.66
C GLY A 242 12.93 9.56 9.45
N VAL A 243 13.74 8.50 9.43
CA VAL A 243 14.64 8.17 8.31
C VAL A 243 13.83 7.93 7.03
N SER A 244 12.75 7.14 7.12
CA SER A 244 11.86 6.89 5.99
C SER A 244 11.24 8.18 5.44
N TYR A 245 10.81 9.10 6.32
CA TYR A 245 10.22 10.37 5.92
C TYR A 245 11.22 11.25 5.17
N LEU A 246 12.46 11.35 5.67
CA LEU A 246 13.53 12.12 5.02
C LEU A 246 13.91 11.52 3.65
N LEU A 247 14.01 10.19 3.57
CA LEU A 247 14.27 9.49 2.31
C LEU A 247 13.14 9.73 1.29
N GLN A 248 11.88 9.65 1.74
CA GLN A 248 10.73 9.90 0.88
C GLN A 248 10.74 11.34 0.34
N ARG A 249 11.06 12.32 1.19
CA ARG A 249 11.18 13.72 0.79
C ARG A 249 12.27 13.92 -0.26
N ARG A 250 13.46 13.33 -0.05
CA ARG A 250 14.58 13.38 -1.01
C ARG A 250 14.23 12.72 -2.34
N MET A 251 13.65 11.53 -2.32
CA MET A 251 13.27 10.83 -3.54
C MET A 251 12.18 11.59 -4.33
N MET A 252 11.24 12.24 -3.63
CA MET A 252 10.24 13.10 -4.29
C MET A 252 10.89 14.30 -4.98
N THR A 253 11.89 14.93 -4.37
CA THR A 253 12.64 16.02 -5.04
C THR A 253 13.39 15.54 -6.27
N GLU A 254 13.99 14.34 -6.22
CA GLU A 254 14.65 13.72 -7.37
C GLU A 254 13.65 13.42 -8.50
N VAL A 255 12.45 12.93 -8.18
CA VAL A 255 11.39 12.69 -9.18
C VAL A 255 10.87 13.99 -9.80
N GLN A 256 10.67 15.04 -9.00
CA GLN A 256 10.23 16.35 -9.50
C GLN A 256 11.26 16.98 -10.44
N ALA A 257 12.56 16.78 -10.18
CA ALA A 257 13.63 17.26 -11.05
C ALA A 257 13.66 16.56 -12.43
N LEU A 258 13.12 15.34 -12.52
CA LEU A 258 13.02 14.58 -13.78
C LEU A 258 11.76 14.92 -14.59
N ALA A 259 10.81 15.66 -14.02
CA ALA A 259 9.63 16.10 -14.75
C ALA A 259 10.01 17.22 -15.75
N PRO A 260 9.46 17.20 -16.98
CA PRO A 260 9.68 18.30 -17.91
C PRO A 260 9.18 19.60 -17.28
N LYS A 261 10.07 20.61 -17.19
CA LYS A 261 9.69 21.96 -16.76
C LYS A 261 8.82 22.56 -17.86
N THR A 262 7.52 22.70 -17.58
CA THR A 262 6.55 23.41 -18.43
C THR A 262 6.66 24.90 -18.24
#